data_AF-A0AAJ0CEQ7-F1
#
_entry.id   AF-A0AAJ0CEQ7-F1
#
_cell.length_a   1.000
_cell.length_b   1.000
_cell.length_c   1.000
_cell.angle_alpha   90.00
_cell.angle_beta   90.00
_cell.angle_gamma   90.00
#
_symmetry.space_group_name_H-M   'P 1'
#
loop_
_entity.id
_entity.type
_entity.pdbx_description
1 polymer ?
#
loop_
_entity_poly.entity_id
_entity_poly.type
_entity_poly.pdbx_seq_one_letter_code
_entity_poly.pdbx_strand_id
1 'polypeptide(L)'
;MGILESANLQSLYNAAVQHDSTTEEDGEHFAFQFWLNFTCNQFITRFYSLDCTASPNDSPPHKCNIVRQIKNTSRTMPTVLWMECQLPGDTVQDVETKALAGAKRTVESDDLDYVCVITTMSISFRVWVYKLGDAHLTALYGSDGGGDLEQYIDAGSETSDVGIALCSMIQEPRPLLELDVVPSPEDFGEYINELRRHKAEAATLQ
;
A
#
# COMPACT_ATOMS: atom_id res chain seq x y z
N MET A 1 8.43 6.73 13.16
CA MET A 1 9.04 6.36 11.90
C MET A 1 7.92 6.63 10.93
N GLY A 2 8.01 7.76 10.25
CA GLY A 2 7.01 8.18 9.25
C GLY A 2 7.53 7.79 7.87
N ILE A 3 6.75 7.93 6.81
CA ILE A 3 7.17 7.49 5.47
C ILE A 3 8.40 8.26 4.95
N LEU A 4 8.57 9.52 5.38
CA LEU A 4 9.58 10.45 4.87
C LEU A 4 10.99 10.31 5.50
N GLU A 5 11.48 9.09 5.75
CA GLU A 5 12.78 8.91 6.45
C GLU A 5 14.01 9.10 5.56
N SER A 6 13.86 9.01 4.24
CA SER A 6 14.96 9.21 3.30
C SER A 6 14.87 10.57 2.62
N ALA A 7 16.04 11.18 2.37
CA ALA A 7 16.12 12.44 1.63
C ALA A 7 15.48 12.36 0.24
N ASN A 8 15.55 11.19 -0.40
CA ASN A 8 14.90 10.95 -1.69
C ASN A 8 13.37 10.99 -1.59
N LEU A 9 12.78 10.28 -0.62
CA LEU A 9 11.33 10.30 -0.38
C LEU A 9 10.85 11.69 0.01
N GLN A 10 11.60 12.41 0.85
CA GLN A 10 11.27 13.80 1.19
C GLN A 10 11.28 14.71 -0.05
N SER A 11 12.27 14.56 -0.94
CA SER A 11 12.34 15.35 -2.18
C SER A 11 11.17 15.06 -3.12
N LEU A 12 10.80 13.79 -3.29
CA LEU A 12 9.68 13.38 -4.13
C LEU A 12 8.34 13.83 -3.55
N TYR A 13 8.16 13.75 -2.23
CA TYR A 13 7.00 14.29 -1.52
C TYR A 13 6.86 15.79 -1.76
N ASN A 14 7.93 16.56 -1.53
CA ASN A 14 7.91 18.01 -1.73
C ASN A 14 7.58 18.38 -3.19
N ALA A 15 8.13 17.63 -4.16
CA ALA A 15 7.85 17.86 -5.57
C ALA A 15 6.37 17.57 -5.90
N ALA A 16 5.83 16.44 -5.44
CA ALA A 16 4.43 16.11 -5.66
C ALA A 16 3.50 17.18 -5.04
N VAL A 17 3.74 17.59 -3.78
CA VAL A 17 2.95 18.65 -3.12
C VAL A 17 3.05 19.99 -3.83
N GLN A 18 4.24 20.37 -4.31
CA GLN A 18 4.43 21.62 -5.04
C GLN A 18 3.65 21.65 -6.36
N HIS A 19 3.56 20.52 -7.04
CA HIS A 19 2.91 20.38 -8.35
C HIS A 19 1.44 19.90 -8.27
N ASP A 20 0.90 19.63 -7.07
CA ASP A 20 -0.48 19.16 -6.86
C ASP A 20 -1.54 20.24 -7.21
N SER A 21 -1.16 21.52 -7.12
CA SER A 21 -2.04 22.67 -7.39
C SER A 21 -2.07 23.10 -8.87
N THR A 22 -1.13 22.59 -9.66
CA THR A 22 -1.08 22.77 -11.11
C THR A 22 -1.76 21.56 -11.71
N THR A 23 -2.75 21.76 -12.58
CA THR A 23 -3.53 20.72 -13.28
C THR A 23 -2.68 19.87 -14.26
N GLU A 24 -1.47 19.48 -13.87
CA GLU A 24 -0.38 19.00 -14.71
C GLU A 24 -0.04 17.55 -14.36
N GLU A 25 0.23 16.75 -15.40
CA GLU A 25 0.73 15.36 -15.33
C GLU A 25 1.98 15.20 -14.43
N ASP A 26 2.67 16.30 -14.14
CA ASP A 26 3.89 16.34 -13.35
C ASP A 26 3.66 15.99 -11.87
N GLY A 27 2.58 16.46 -11.24
CA GLY A 27 2.28 16.18 -9.83
C GLY A 27 2.06 14.69 -9.59
N GLU A 28 1.25 14.07 -10.45
CA GLU A 28 0.96 12.63 -10.42
C GLU A 28 2.18 11.78 -10.83
N HIS A 29 3.03 12.30 -11.71
CA HIS A 29 4.33 11.69 -12.00
C HIS A 29 5.18 11.59 -10.72
N PHE A 30 5.36 12.70 -10.00
CA PHE A 30 6.13 12.71 -8.76
C PHE A 30 5.50 11.87 -7.65
N ALA A 31 4.17 11.90 -7.52
CA ALA A 31 3.45 11.05 -6.57
C ALA A 31 3.67 9.56 -6.86
N PHE A 32 3.61 9.14 -8.13
CA PHE A 32 3.93 7.76 -8.47
C PHE A 32 5.38 7.40 -8.17
N GLN A 33 6.34 8.27 -8.51
CA GLN A 33 7.75 8.04 -8.20
C GLN A 33 7.96 7.92 -6.69
N PHE A 34 7.27 8.74 -5.89
CA PHE A 34 7.27 8.66 -4.44
C PHE A 34 6.82 7.27 -3.96
N TRP A 35 5.65 6.80 -4.40
CA TRP A 35 5.08 5.52 -3.99
C TRP A 35 5.90 4.31 -4.46
N LEU A 36 6.45 4.39 -5.67
CA LEU A 36 7.40 3.41 -6.18
C LEU A 36 8.63 3.33 -5.27
N ASN A 37 9.27 4.46 -4.97
CA ASN A 37 10.46 4.49 -4.12
C ASN A 37 10.16 4.06 -2.68
N PHE A 38 8.98 4.39 -2.15
CA PHE A 38 8.55 3.92 -0.85
C PHE A 38 8.48 2.40 -0.84
N THR A 39 7.78 1.81 -1.82
CA THR A 39 7.64 0.35 -1.94
C THR A 39 8.99 -0.34 -2.13
N CYS A 40 9.87 0.25 -2.95
CA CYS A 40 11.25 -0.19 -3.13
C CYS A 40 12.01 -0.27 -1.79
N ASN A 41 11.95 0.80 -1.00
CA ASN A 41 12.63 0.88 0.29
C ASN A 41 12.10 -0.13 1.30
N GLN A 42 10.80 -0.46 1.24
CA GLN A 42 10.19 -1.41 2.15
C GLN A 42 10.46 -2.87 1.77
N PHE A 43 10.53 -3.21 0.48
CA PHE A 43 10.47 -4.61 0.05
C PHE A 43 11.63 -5.11 -0.81
N ILE A 44 12.45 -4.26 -1.44
CA ILE A 44 13.55 -4.75 -2.29
C ILE A 44 14.63 -5.42 -1.44
N THR A 45 14.44 -6.73 -1.30
CA THR A 45 15.28 -7.65 -0.54
C THR A 45 15.33 -8.98 -1.30
N ARG A 46 16.07 -9.98 -0.80
CA ARG A 46 16.12 -11.32 -1.42
C ARG A 46 14.81 -12.12 -1.34
N PHE A 47 13.81 -11.61 -0.61
CA PHE A 47 12.57 -12.33 -0.28
C PHE A 47 11.35 -11.81 -1.03
N TYR A 48 11.47 -10.71 -1.75
CA TYR A 48 10.36 -10.11 -2.48
C TYR A 48 10.82 -9.64 -3.85
N SER A 49 9.91 -9.69 -4.82
CA SER A 49 10.02 -8.99 -6.09
C SER A 49 9.01 -7.86 -6.14
N LEU A 50 9.38 -6.79 -6.82
CA LEU A 50 8.52 -5.65 -7.08
C LEU A 50 8.28 -5.56 -8.58
N ASP A 51 7.02 -5.72 -8.97
CA ASP A 51 6.56 -5.47 -10.33
C ASP A 51 5.87 -4.12 -10.38
N CYS A 52 6.14 -3.34 -11.42
CA CYS A 52 5.47 -2.06 -11.65
C CYS A 52 4.77 -2.15 -12.99
N THR A 53 3.44 -2.02 -12.98
CA THR A 53 2.65 -2.07 -14.19
C THR A 53 1.97 -0.74 -14.40
N ALA A 54 2.27 -0.11 -15.54
CA ALA A 54 1.52 0.99 -16.10
C ALA A 54 1.02 0.51 -17.47
N SER A 55 -0.19 -0.03 -17.52
CA SER A 55 -0.78 -0.48 -18.78
C SER A 55 -1.80 0.56 -19.24
N PRO A 56 -1.46 1.42 -20.22
CA PRO A 56 -2.42 2.35 -20.81
C PRO A 56 -3.47 1.61 -21.66
N ASN A 57 -3.24 0.33 -21.98
CA ASN A 57 -4.10 -0.50 -22.82
C ASN A 57 -5.05 -1.39 -22.01
N ASP A 58 -4.85 -1.50 -20.69
CA ASP A 58 -5.80 -2.19 -19.83
C ASP A 58 -7.11 -1.39 -19.79
N SER A 59 -8.23 -2.09 -19.61
CA SER A 59 -9.55 -1.45 -19.50
C SER A 59 -10.14 -1.78 -18.13
N PRO A 60 -10.17 -0.82 -17.19
CA PRO A 60 -9.61 0.55 -17.29
C PRO A 60 -8.07 0.58 -17.18
N PRO A 61 -7.42 1.65 -17.67
CA PRO A 61 -5.99 1.86 -17.44
C PRO A 61 -5.69 1.92 -15.95
N HIS A 62 -4.56 1.34 -15.56
CA HIS A 62 -4.10 1.36 -14.18
C HIS A 62 -2.60 1.66 -14.09
N LYS A 63 -2.18 2.03 -12.88
CA LYS A 63 -0.79 2.21 -12.53
C LYS A 63 -0.60 1.66 -11.13
N CYS A 64 0.16 0.57 -10.99
CA CYS A 64 0.28 -0.07 -9.70
C CYS A 64 1.69 -0.61 -9.43
N ASN A 65 1.99 -0.72 -8.14
CA ASN A 65 3.15 -1.43 -7.61
C ASN A 65 2.65 -2.74 -7.00
N ILE A 66 3.22 -3.86 -7.41
CA ILE A 66 2.82 -5.19 -6.98
C ILE A 66 4.00 -5.85 -6.30
N VAL A 67 3.85 -6.20 -5.02
CA VAL A 67 4.88 -6.93 -4.28
C VAL A 67 4.53 -8.40 -4.27
N ARG A 68 5.46 -9.24 -4.72
CA ARG A 68 5.34 -10.70 -4.66
C ARG A 68 6.40 -11.26 -3.76
N GLN A 69 6.06 -12.33 -3.05
CA GLN A 69 7.01 -13.02 -2.17
C GLN A 69 7.77 -14.10 -2.95
N ILE A 70 9.10 -14.07 -2.85
CA ILE A 70 9.99 -15.09 -3.39
C ILE A 70 10.07 -16.24 -2.38
N LYS A 71 9.33 -17.32 -2.63
CA LYS A 71 9.41 -18.56 -1.84
C LYS A 71 10.44 -19.51 -2.46
N ASN A 72 11.46 -19.91 -1.68
CA ASN A 72 12.56 -20.79 -2.13
C ASN A 72 12.13 -22.13 -2.73
N THR A 73 10.90 -22.59 -2.45
CA THR A 73 10.37 -23.90 -2.84
C THR A 73 9.11 -23.83 -3.71
N SER A 74 8.57 -22.63 -3.97
CA SER A 74 7.33 -22.49 -4.73
C SER A 74 7.61 -22.29 -6.21
N ARG A 75 6.73 -22.83 -7.07
CA ARG A 75 6.70 -22.52 -8.51
C ARG A 75 6.01 -21.19 -8.80
N THR A 76 5.33 -20.61 -7.81
CA THR A 76 4.59 -19.35 -7.91
C THR A 76 5.11 -18.35 -6.88
N MET A 77 5.13 -17.07 -7.27
CA MET A 77 5.47 -15.95 -6.38
C MET A 77 4.16 -15.25 -5.99
N PRO A 78 3.54 -15.61 -4.85
CA PRO A 78 2.25 -15.07 -4.47
C PRO A 78 2.35 -13.57 -4.24
N THR A 79 1.35 -12.84 -4.72
CA THR A 79 1.23 -11.41 -4.48
C THR A 79 0.82 -11.15 -3.03
N VAL A 80 1.58 -10.32 -2.32
CA VAL A 80 1.33 -9.98 -0.91
C VAL A 80 0.84 -8.55 -0.72
N LEU A 81 1.12 -7.66 -1.68
CA LEU A 81 0.66 -6.28 -1.69
C LEU A 81 0.30 -5.84 -3.11
N TRP A 82 -0.89 -5.27 -3.26
CA TRP A 82 -1.31 -4.51 -4.44
C TRP A 82 -1.42 -3.03 -4.09
N MET A 83 -0.61 -2.17 -4.69
CA MET A 83 -0.72 -0.72 -4.49
C MET A 83 -1.23 -0.05 -5.76
N GLU A 84 -2.50 0.37 -5.76
CA GLU A 84 -3.12 1.10 -6.84
C GLU A 84 -2.82 2.60 -6.72
N CYS A 85 -2.21 3.17 -7.75
CA CYS A 85 -1.87 4.58 -7.81
C CYS A 85 -2.86 5.33 -8.70
N GLN A 86 -3.25 6.54 -8.27
CA GLN A 86 -4.08 7.45 -9.05
C GLN A 86 -3.49 7.73 -10.46
N LEU A 87 -4.36 7.79 -11.46
CA LEU A 87 -4.08 8.32 -12.79
C LEU A 87 -4.70 9.72 -13.00
N PRO A 88 -4.26 10.46 -14.05
CA PRO A 88 -4.84 11.75 -14.39
C PRO A 88 -6.35 11.74 -14.47
N GLY A 89 -6.99 12.53 -13.61
CA GLY A 89 -8.43 12.71 -13.56
C GLY A 89 -9.22 11.61 -12.83
N ASP A 90 -8.55 10.62 -12.24
CA ASP A 90 -9.21 9.62 -11.39
C ASP A 90 -9.78 10.28 -10.13
N THR A 91 -11.00 9.87 -9.78
CA THR A 91 -11.58 10.13 -8.45
C THR A 91 -11.13 9.06 -7.45
N VAL A 92 -11.34 9.32 -6.15
CA VAL A 92 -11.13 8.33 -5.09
C VAL A 92 -11.85 7.01 -5.39
N GLN A 93 -13.09 7.12 -5.87
CA GLN A 93 -13.91 5.96 -6.20
C GLN A 93 -13.34 5.17 -7.39
N ASP A 94 -12.74 5.84 -8.37
CA ASP A 94 -12.09 5.19 -9.52
C ASP A 94 -10.89 4.36 -9.05
N VAL A 95 -10.01 4.95 -8.23
CA VAL A 95 -8.83 4.26 -7.68
C VAL A 95 -9.23 3.05 -6.84
N GLU A 96 -10.20 3.20 -5.93
CA GLU A 96 -10.69 2.09 -5.10
C GLU A 96 -11.34 0.97 -5.93
N THR A 97 -12.07 1.32 -7.00
CA THR A 97 -12.68 0.35 -7.92
C THR A 97 -11.61 -0.42 -8.69
N LYS A 98 -10.58 0.27 -9.19
CA LYS A 98 -9.43 -0.36 -9.87
C LYS A 98 -8.66 -1.28 -8.93
N ALA A 99 -8.42 -0.82 -7.71
CA ALA A 99 -7.74 -1.60 -6.68
C ALA A 99 -8.51 -2.88 -6.33
N LEU A 100 -9.84 -2.80 -6.17
CA LEU A 100 -10.70 -3.96 -5.96
C LEU A 100 -10.62 -4.95 -7.12
N ALA A 101 -10.69 -4.47 -8.36
CA ALA A 101 -10.58 -5.33 -9.54
C ALA A 101 -9.20 -5.99 -9.68
N GLY A 102 -8.13 -5.27 -9.33
CA GLY A 102 -6.76 -5.81 -9.27
C GLY A 102 -6.59 -6.86 -8.19
N ALA A 103 -7.05 -6.56 -6.98
CA ALA A 103 -6.99 -7.45 -5.83
C ALA A 103 -7.77 -8.75 -6.07
N LYS A 104 -8.98 -8.65 -6.62
CA LYS A 104 -9.82 -9.80 -6.97
C LYS A 104 -9.13 -10.73 -7.97
N ARG A 105 -8.65 -10.17 -9.09
CA ARG A 105 -7.90 -10.95 -10.09
C ARG A 105 -6.69 -11.63 -9.47
N THR A 106 -5.96 -10.92 -8.63
CA THR A 106 -4.76 -11.41 -7.95
C THR A 106 -5.08 -12.61 -7.08
N VAL A 107 -6.03 -12.47 -6.16
CA VAL A 107 -6.46 -13.52 -5.23
C VAL A 107 -6.96 -14.76 -5.98
N GLU A 108 -7.75 -14.58 -7.03
CA GLU A 108 -8.23 -15.68 -7.88
C GLU A 108 -7.12 -16.36 -8.68
N SER A 109 -6.15 -15.60 -9.20
CA SER A 109 -5.08 -16.13 -10.07
C SER A 109 -3.94 -16.79 -9.31
N ASP A 110 -3.63 -16.28 -8.12
CA ASP A 110 -2.54 -16.75 -7.25
C ASP A 110 -3.04 -17.77 -6.20
N ASP A 111 -4.34 -18.11 -6.18
CA ASP A 111 -5.01 -19.02 -5.23
C ASP A 111 -4.76 -18.61 -3.77
N LEU A 112 -5.10 -17.35 -3.44
CA LEU A 112 -4.86 -16.74 -2.14
C LEU A 112 -6.17 -16.52 -1.38
N ASP A 113 -6.15 -16.57 -0.05
CA ASP A 113 -7.33 -16.20 0.77
C ASP A 113 -7.54 -14.70 0.83
N TYR A 114 -6.46 -13.92 0.72
CA TYR A 114 -6.50 -12.46 0.77
C TYR A 114 -5.26 -11.82 0.13
N VAL A 115 -5.34 -10.51 -0.11
CA VAL A 115 -4.20 -9.67 -0.46
C VAL A 115 -4.31 -8.32 0.27
N CYS A 116 -3.18 -7.79 0.73
CA CYS A 116 -3.14 -6.43 1.26
C CYS A 116 -3.19 -5.44 0.11
N VAL A 117 -3.91 -4.34 0.28
CA VAL A 117 -4.09 -3.33 -0.76
C VAL A 117 -3.75 -1.95 -0.21
N ILE A 118 -3.07 -1.14 -1.00
CA ILE A 118 -2.92 0.29 -0.77
C ILE A 118 -3.57 1.02 -1.95
N THR A 119 -4.38 2.03 -1.67
CA THR A 119 -4.81 3.00 -2.69
C THR A 119 -4.14 4.32 -2.42
N THR A 120 -3.75 5.03 -3.48
CA THR A 120 -3.11 6.35 -3.35
C THR A 120 -3.88 7.42 -4.10
N MET A 121 -3.94 8.61 -3.53
CA MET A 121 -4.47 9.83 -4.12
C MET A 121 -3.40 10.90 -3.94
N SER A 122 -2.70 11.27 -5.02
CA SER A 122 -1.46 12.05 -4.93
C SER A 122 -0.50 11.45 -3.89
N ILE A 123 -0.04 12.25 -2.90
CA ILE A 123 0.84 11.80 -1.80
C ILE A 123 0.11 11.16 -0.61
N SER A 124 -1.20 11.03 -0.68
CA SER A 124 -2.01 10.44 0.38
C SER A 124 -2.35 9.00 0.06
N PHE A 125 -2.58 8.19 1.09
CA PHE A 125 -2.84 6.76 0.92
C PHE A 125 -3.87 6.23 1.90
N ARG A 126 -4.41 5.05 1.57
CA ARG A 126 -5.23 4.27 2.47
C ARG A 126 -4.88 2.79 2.37
N VAL A 127 -4.99 2.10 3.50
CA VAL A 127 -4.61 0.69 3.65
C VAL A 127 -5.85 -0.19 3.79
N TRP A 128 -5.84 -1.31 3.09
CA TRP A 128 -6.98 -2.21 2.98
C TRP A 128 -6.55 -3.67 2.97
N VAL A 129 -7.54 -4.54 3.12
CA VAL A 129 -7.45 -5.95 2.78
C VAL A 129 -8.60 -6.31 1.85
N TYR A 130 -8.31 -7.18 0.88
CA TYR A 130 -9.32 -7.86 0.08
C TYR A 130 -9.30 -9.34 0.42
N LYS A 131 -10.45 -9.94 0.75
CA LYS A 131 -10.60 -11.37 1.00
C LYS A 131 -11.32 -12.05 -0.16
N LEU A 132 -10.97 -13.30 -0.44
CA LEU A 132 -11.61 -14.09 -1.47
C LEU A 132 -13.13 -14.13 -1.26
N GLY A 133 -13.88 -13.69 -2.27
CA GLY A 133 -15.34 -13.69 -2.26
C GLY A 133 -15.97 -12.40 -1.73
N ASP A 134 -15.20 -11.48 -1.17
CA ASP A 134 -15.74 -10.19 -0.72
C ASP A 134 -16.17 -9.32 -1.91
N ALA A 135 -17.23 -8.54 -1.70
CA ALA A 135 -17.76 -7.60 -2.68
C ALA A 135 -17.00 -6.27 -2.70
N HIS A 136 -16.29 -5.93 -1.61
CA HIS A 136 -15.66 -4.64 -1.38
C HIS A 136 -14.31 -4.82 -0.67
N LEU A 137 -13.48 -3.77 -0.69
CA LEU A 137 -12.28 -3.69 0.15
C LEU A 137 -12.69 -3.43 1.61
N THR A 138 -11.99 -4.04 2.56
CA THR A 138 -12.13 -3.72 4.00
C THR A 138 -11.00 -2.80 4.42
N ALA A 139 -11.33 -1.65 5.03
CA ALA A 139 -10.33 -0.69 5.45
C ALA A 139 -9.60 -1.24 6.68
N LEU A 140 -8.26 -1.31 6.64
CA LEU A 140 -7.50 -1.74 7.82
C LEU A 140 -7.33 -0.59 8.83
N TYR A 141 -7.49 0.65 8.38
CA TYR A 141 -7.41 1.85 9.22
C TYR A 141 -8.45 2.89 8.77
N GLY A 142 -9.04 3.60 9.73
CA GLY A 142 -10.13 4.54 9.50
C GLY A 142 -11.51 3.86 9.53
N SER A 143 -12.53 4.56 9.02
CA SER A 143 -13.89 3.99 8.96
C SER A 143 -14.07 3.08 7.75
N ASP A 144 -14.96 2.09 7.85
CA ASP A 144 -15.40 1.34 6.67
C ASP A 144 -16.32 2.20 5.79
N GLY A 145 -15.84 2.55 4.60
CA GLY A 145 -16.52 3.40 3.63
C GLY A 145 -15.56 3.86 2.54
N GLY A 146 -15.93 3.64 1.27
CA GLY A 146 -15.15 4.10 0.12
C GLY A 146 -15.49 5.53 -0.29
N GLY A 147 -14.64 6.14 -1.11
CA GLY A 147 -14.95 7.41 -1.80
C GLY A 147 -14.82 8.69 -0.97
N ASP A 148 -14.13 8.66 0.18
CA ASP A 148 -13.88 9.84 1.00
C ASP A 148 -12.37 10.14 1.11
N LEU A 149 -11.95 11.28 0.56
CA LEU A 149 -10.56 11.72 0.58
C LEU A 149 -10.09 12.08 2.00
N GLU A 150 -10.99 12.45 2.92
CA GLU A 150 -10.64 12.76 4.31
C GLU A 150 -10.13 11.52 5.07
N GLN A 151 -10.43 10.32 4.56
CA GLN A 151 -9.93 9.05 5.12
C GLN A 151 -8.51 8.69 4.63
N TYR A 152 -7.97 9.41 3.64
CA TYR A 152 -6.63 9.16 3.14
C TYR A 152 -5.61 9.88 4.04
N ILE A 153 -4.57 9.14 4.41
CA ILE A 153 -3.49 9.61 5.27
C ILE A 153 -2.44 10.29 4.39
N ASP A 154 -2.15 11.55 4.67
CA ASP A 154 -1.01 12.26 4.07
C ASP A 154 0.30 11.57 4.47
N ALA A 155 1.17 11.24 3.50
CA ALA A 155 2.43 10.53 3.77
C ALA A 155 3.43 11.33 4.63
N GLY A 156 3.29 12.64 4.73
CA GLY A 156 4.05 13.53 5.61
C GLY A 156 3.44 13.71 7.00
N SER A 157 2.24 13.17 7.26
CA SER A 157 1.59 13.25 8.57
C SER A 157 2.23 12.32 9.60
N GLU A 158 1.97 12.58 10.88
CA GLU A 158 2.40 11.70 11.99
C GLU A 158 1.78 10.30 11.90
N THR A 159 0.57 10.20 11.32
CA THR A 159 -0.19 8.96 11.11
C THR A 159 0.32 8.15 9.90
N SER A 160 1.31 8.66 9.16
CA SER A 160 1.92 7.93 8.03
C SER A 160 2.59 6.61 8.45
N ASP A 161 2.85 6.42 9.75
CA ASP A 161 3.36 5.18 10.32
C ASP A 161 2.44 3.96 10.06
N VAL A 162 1.15 4.19 9.79
CA VAL A 162 0.19 3.16 9.35
C VAL A 162 0.67 2.42 8.09
N GLY A 163 1.23 3.14 7.10
CA GLY A 163 1.72 2.50 5.88
C GLY A 163 2.94 1.61 6.13
N ILE A 164 3.81 2.04 7.05
CA ILE A 164 4.99 1.27 7.48
C ILE A 164 4.55 0.04 8.29
N ALA A 165 3.54 0.19 9.15
CA ALA A 165 2.97 -0.92 9.91
C ALA A 165 2.43 -2.00 8.96
N LEU A 166 1.67 -1.64 7.92
CA LEU A 166 1.20 -2.60 6.92
C LEU A 166 2.38 -3.36 6.28
N CYS A 167 3.41 -2.62 5.84
CA CYS A 167 4.58 -3.23 5.21
C CYS A 167 5.35 -4.15 6.17
N SER A 168 5.42 -3.78 7.45
CA SER A 168 6.06 -4.59 8.49
C SER A 168 5.28 -5.88 8.76
N MET A 169 3.95 -5.78 8.88
CA MET A 169 3.07 -6.94 9.05
C MET A 169 3.21 -7.96 7.92
N ILE A 170 3.33 -7.49 6.66
CA ILE A 170 3.56 -8.35 5.48
C ILE A 170 4.93 -9.05 5.54
N GLN A 171 5.91 -8.42 6.17
CA GLN A 171 7.28 -8.93 6.29
C GLN A 171 7.51 -9.84 7.50
N GLU A 172 6.55 -9.93 8.42
CA GLU A 172 6.67 -10.81 9.57
C GLU A 172 6.79 -12.27 9.12
N PRO A 173 7.76 -13.02 9.65
CA PRO A 173 7.92 -14.44 9.37
C PRO A 173 6.81 -15.24 10.07
N ARG A 174 5.57 -15.14 9.60
CA ARG A 174 4.51 -16.10 9.91
C ARG A 174 4.64 -17.29 8.95
N PRO A 175 4.40 -18.54 9.40
CA PRO A 175 4.37 -19.69 8.50
C PRO A 175 3.26 -19.51 7.44
N LEU A 176 3.64 -19.13 6.22
CA LEU A 176 2.72 -18.79 5.11
C LEU A 176 1.99 -19.99 4.47
N LEU A 177 1.77 -21.05 5.26
CA LEU A 177 0.81 -22.13 5.00
C LEU A 177 -0.41 -22.04 5.95
N GLU A 178 -0.38 -21.12 6.91
CA GLU A 178 -1.55 -20.64 7.67
C GLU A 178 -1.81 -19.19 7.22
N LEU A 179 -2.31 -19.03 5.99
CA LEU A 179 -2.97 -17.79 5.54
C LEU A 179 -4.35 -17.59 6.21
N ASP A 180 -4.70 -18.45 7.17
CA ASP A 180 -6.00 -18.49 7.86
C ASP A 180 -6.31 -17.23 8.68
N VAL A 181 -5.31 -16.41 9.03
CA VAL A 181 -5.53 -15.19 9.80
C VAL A 181 -5.46 -13.99 8.88
N VAL A 182 -6.59 -13.73 8.21
CA VAL A 182 -6.75 -12.53 7.42
C VAL A 182 -6.76 -11.31 8.36
N PRO A 183 -5.90 -10.29 8.15
CA PRO A 183 -5.86 -9.11 9.01
C PRO A 183 -7.24 -8.47 9.17
N SER A 184 -7.62 -8.17 10.40
CA SER A 184 -8.79 -7.36 10.71
C SER A 184 -8.37 -5.94 11.11
N PRO A 185 -9.29 -4.95 11.05
CA PRO A 185 -9.00 -3.59 11.50
C PRO A 185 -8.59 -3.55 12.98
N GLU A 186 -9.16 -4.43 13.82
CA GLU A 186 -8.85 -4.54 15.24
C GLU A 186 -7.41 -5.03 15.45
N ASP A 187 -7.04 -6.17 14.84
CA ASP A 187 -5.69 -6.74 14.93
C ASP A 187 -4.63 -5.76 14.42
N PHE A 188 -4.94 -5.06 13.32
CA PHE A 188 -4.04 -4.09 12.72
C PHE A 188 -3.88 -2.85 13.61
N GLY A 189 -4.95 -2.41 14.27
CA GLY A 189 -4.90 -1.34 15.25
C GLY A 189 -4.03 -1.69 16.46
N GLU A 190 -4.14 -2.91 16.98
CA GLU A 190 -3.27 -3.41 18.05
C GLU A 190 -1.80 -3.44 17.61
N TYR A 191 -1.55 -3.93 16.40
CA TYR A 191 -0.22 -3.98 15.81
C TYR A 191 0.44 -2.60 15.72
N ILE A 192 -0.28 -1.60 15.22
CA ILE A 192 0.20 -0.21 15.16
C ILE A 192 0.56 0.31 16.56
N ASN A 193 -0.27 0.04 17.56
CA ASN A 193 -0.04 0.49 18.93
C ASN A 193 1.21 -0.18 19.54
N GLU A 194 1.43 -1.47 19.27
CA GLU A 194 2.62 -2.17 19.71
C GLU A 194 3.89 -1.58 19.09
N LEU A 195 3.89 -1.33 17.77
CA LEU A 195 5.01 -0.69 17.08
C LEU A 195 5.32 0.70 17.67
N ARG A 196 4.29 1.50 17.95
CA ARG A 196 4.44 2.83 18.58
C ARG A 196 5.04 2.73 19.97
N ARG A 197 4.63 1.74 20.76
CA ARG A 197 5.17 1.49 22.11
C ARG A 197 6.65 1.11 22.06
N HIS A 198 7.03 0.13 21.24
CA HIS A 198 8.44 -0.27 21.11
C HIS A 198 9.33 0.89 20.67
N LYS A 199 8.83 1.75 19.78
CA LYS A 199 9.53 2.97 19.38
C LYS A 199 9.74 3.94 20.55
N ALA A 200 8.72 4.18 21.37
CA ALA A 200 8.82 5.07 22.53
C ALA A 200 9.83 4.54 23.56
N GLU A 201 9.84 3.22 23.79
CA GLU A 201 10.81 2.56 24.66
C GLU A 201 12.25 2.70 24.12
N ALA A 202 12.46 2.49 22.83
CA ALA A 202 13.76 2.63 22.19
C ALA A 202 14.31 4.08 22.24
N ALA A 203 13.45 5.08 22.12
CA ALA A 203 13.83 6.49 22.22
C ALA A 203 14.23 6.92 23.65
N THR A 204 13.79 6.18 24.67
CA THR A 204 14.12 6.47 26.08
C THR A 204 15.50 5.91 26.49
N LEU A 205 16.05 5.01 25.68
CA LEU A 205 17.34 4.34 25.93
C LEU A 205 18.53 5.00 25.22
N GLN A 206 18.30 6.10 24.48
CA GLN A 206 19.32 6.90 23.78
C GLN A 206 19.56 8.22 24.50
#